data_AF-A0A150GHE2-F1
#
_entry.id   AF-A0A150GHE2-F1
#
_cell.length_a   1.000
_cell.length_b   1.000
_cell.length_c   1.000
_cell.angle_alpha   90.00
_cell.angle_beta   90.00
_cell.angle_gamma   90.00
#
_symmetry.space_group_name_H-M   'P 1'
#
loop_
_entity.id
_entity.type
_entity.pdbx_description
1 polymer ?
#
loop_
_entity_poly.entity_id
_entity_poly.type
_entity_poly.pdbx_seq_one_letter_code
_entity_poly.pdbx_strand_id
1 'polypeptide(L)'
;MRLNPDPEPYLGTNQVCHFVEKGEKSGDKLSTRTITAIRLERARHEAVSAERSEASQSPYMAQVTAYRERSRKLDPSRLAQDPRVQDLAALPGVRRSLPTNILDGGPHVNTNIIRYKRDADFVSTTPYDGGPKYNDDVCINNWVQERRDRTYKSGFHPREIRRSGRFDTEYSARFKPSDPEYVHRVVAAYTDGPRFSGLHRIGPTGIADPVFPKNAAETSGQHLFYVKDGFGGAPNQDHTTEGKRGAFWVGTAPHAPHDTVTHSTMRAETLEFQRRCRSEDPRSMVLMSNKPLIHESESTQRIRDELIATNAFTRGWRTIYQTEHKDYSRRPATVA
;
A
#
# COMPACT_ATOMS: atom_id res chain seq x y z
N MET A 1 -5.57 39.64 -4.73
CA MET A 1 -6.19 40.84 -4.13
C MET A 1 -5.34 42.03 -4.51
N ARG A 2 -5.97 43.07 -5.07
CA ARG A 2 -5.30 44.30 -5.47
C ARG A 2 -4.67 44.94 -4.23
N LEU A 3 -3.37 45.16 -4.29
CA LEU A 3 -2.65 45.99 -3.32
C LEU A 3 -3.34 47.36 -3.34
N ASN A 4 -3.90 47.78 -2.20
CA ASN A 4 -4.25 49.18 -2.02
C ASN A 4 -2.95 49.96 -2.16
N PRO A 5 -2.83 50.87 -3.16
CA PRO A 5 -1.68 51.74 -3.22
C PRO A 5 -1.70 52.65 -1.99
N ASP A 6 -0.51 52.96 -1.49
CA ASP A 6 -0.31 53.92 -0.41
C ASP A 6 -1.15 55.19 -0.64
N PRO A 7 -1.65 55.85 0.41
CA PRO A 7 -2.32 57.13 0.22
C PRO A 7 -1.28 58.10 -0.34
N GLU A 8 -1.43 58.42 -1.63
CA GLU A 8 -0.69 59.50 -2.27
C GLU A 8 -0.84 60.74 -1.38
N PRO A 9 0.27 61.46 -1.08
CA PRO A 9 0.12 62.77 -0.48
C PRO A 9 -0.68 63.59 -1.49
N TYR A 10 -1.87 64.03 -1.09
CA TYR A 10 -2.62 65.05 -1.80
C TYR A 10 -1.68 66.23 -1.98
N LEU A 11 -1.03 66.28 -3.15
CA LEU A 11 -0.39 67.46 -3.69
C LEU A 11 -1.55 68.39 -3.95
N GLY A 12 -1.91 69.14 -2.91
CA GLY A 12 -2.74 70.33 -3.02
C GLY A 12 -2.14 71.14 -4.14
N THR A 13 -2.84 71.11 -5.26
CA THR A 13 -2.54 71.82 -6.49
C THR A 13 -2.00 73.19 -6.13
N ASN A 14 -0.73 73.44 -6.48
CA ASN A 14 -0.28 74.80 -6.71
C ASN A 14 -1.24 75.37 -7.74
N GLN A 15 -2.24 76.12 -7.29
CA GLN A 15 -2.88 77.15 -8.09
C GLN A 15 -1.77 78.14 -8.41
N VAL A 16 -1.02 77.82 -9.47
CA VAL A 16 -0.24 78.78 -10.21
C VAL A 16 -1.25 79.82 -10.64
N CYS A 17 -1.22 80.97 -9.97
CA CYS A 17 -1.83 82.19 -10.47
C CYS A 17 -1.18 82.49 -11.83
N HIS A 18 -1.73 81.92 -12.90
CA HIS A 18 -1.50 82.35 -14.27
C HIS A 18 -2.17 83.72 -14.46
N PHE A 19 -1.55 84.77 -13.90
CA PHE A 19 -1.74 86.11 -14.43
C PHE A 19 -0.89 86.26 -15.69
N VAL A 20 -1.50 85.86 -16.81
CA VAL A 20 -1.44 86.50 -18.13
C VAL A 20 -0.05 86.86 -18.66
N GLU A 21 0.53 85.95 -19.46
CA GLU A 21 1.44 86.29 -20.55
C GLU A 21 0.72 86.08 -21.89
N LYS A 22 -0.21 86.99 -22.23
CA LYS A 22 -0.60 87.26 -23.62
C LYS A 22 -0.88 88.76 -23.73
N GLY A 23 -0.05 89.46 -24.49
CA GLY A 23 -0.09 90.92 -24.63
C GLY A 23 -1.35 91.41 -25.37
N GLU A 24 -1.83 92.59 -25.02
CA GLU A 24 -1.47 93.87 -25.66
C GLU A 24 -2.41 95.00 -25.17
N LYS A 25 -1.82 96.21 -25.08
CA LYS A 25 -2.46 97.53 -25.21
C LYS A 25 -3.40 97.99 -24.09
N SER A 26 -2.82 98.45 -22.99
CA SER A 26 -3.21 99.72 -22.35
C SER A 26 -2.11 100.17 -21.41
N GLY A 27 -1.87 101.49 -21.36
CA GLY A 27 -0.71 102.13 -20.74
C GLY A 27 -0.49 101.76 -19.27
N ASP A 28 0.61 101.08 -19.00
CA ASP A 28 1.71 101.60 -18.20
C ASP A 28 2.83 100.57 -18.27
N LYS A 29 3.97 100.93 -18.86
CA LYS A 29 5.16 100.09 -18.75
C LYS A 29 5.51 100.06 -17.27
N LEU A 30 5.19 98.96 -16.58
CA LEU A 30 5.63 98.72 -15.21
C LEU A 30 7.11 99.09 -15.17
N SER A 31 7.40 100.16 -14.42
CA SER A 31 8.75 100.68 -14.28
C SER A 31 9.68 99.51 -13.96
N THR A 32 10.89 99.49 -14.51
CA THR A 32 11.89 98.44 -14.23
C THR A 32 12.08 98.23 -12.72
N ARG A 33 11.85 99.28 -11.94
CA ARG A 33 11.82 99.31 -10.47
C ARG A 33 10.69 98.48 -9.84
N THR A 34 9.53 98.40 -10.50
CA THR A 34 8.36 97.61 -10.07
C THR A 34 8.54 96.14 -10.38
N ILE A 35 9.12 95.79 -11.54
CA ILE A 35 9.41 94.40 -11.91
C ILE A 35 10.50 93.82 -10.99
N THR A 36 11.52 94.61 -10.65
CA THR A 36 12.53 94.19 -9.66
C THR A 36 11.94 94.07 -8.26
N ALA A 37 11.02 94.95 -7.85
CA ALA A 37 10.32 94.84 -6.57
C ALA A 37 9.47 93.55 -6.48
N ILE A 38 8.73 93.18 -7.53
CA ILE A 38 7.93 91.94 -7.56
C ILE A 38 8.82 90.69 -7.46
N ARG A 39 9.96 90.66 -8.18
CA ARG A 39 10.91 89.54 -8.11
C ARG A 39 11.55 89.43 -6.73
N LEU A 40 11.89 90.55 -6.12
CA LEU A 40 12.48 90.61 -4.78
C LEU A 40 11.47 90.14 -3.72
N GLU A 41 10.22 90.59 -3.79
CA GLU A 41 9.15 90.14 -2.88
C GLU A 41 8.82 88.66 -3.05
N ARG A 42 8.81 88.15 -4.29
CA ARG A 42 8.63 86.71 -4.54
C ARG A 42 9.76 85.87 -3.92
N ALA A 43 11.02 86.28 -4.10
CA ALA A 43 12.15 85.59 -3.49
C ALA A 43 12.10 85.64 -1.95
N ARG A 44 11.64 86.77 -1.38
CA ARG A 44 11.37 86.90 0.07
C ARG A 44 10.25 85.96 0.52
N HIS A 45 9.14 85.89 -0.21
CA HIS A 45 8.04 84.99 0.10
C HIS A 45 8.42 83.50 -0.02
N GLU A 46 9.20 83.12 -1.04
CA GLU A 46 9.72 81.75 -1.21
C GLU A 46 10.67 81.38 -0.06
N ALA A 47 11.57 82.29 0.35
CA ALA A 47 12.45 82.10 1.51
C ALA A 47 11.65 81.97 2.82
N VAL A 48 10.68 82.86 3.06
CA VAL A 48 9.80 82.81 4.24
C VAL A 48 8.93 81.55 4.24
N SER A 49 8.47 81.09 3.07
CA SER A 49 7.70 79.84 2.96
C SER A 49 8.56 78.62 3.27
N ALA A 50 9.83 78.61 2.85
CA ALA A 50 10.78 77.55 3.18
C ALA A 50 11.06 77.51 4.69
N GLU A 51 11.31 78.66 5.32
CA GLU A 51 11.49 78.78 6.77
C GLU A 51 10.24 78.34 7.57
N ARG A 52 9.04 78.74 7.11
CA ARG A 52 7.77 78.29 7.72
C ARG A 52 7.56 76.79 7.57
N SER A 53 7.92 76.22 6.41
CA SER A 53 7.87 74.79 6.16
C SER A 53 8.82 74.04 7.10
N GLU A 54 10.08 74.47 7.19
CA GLU A 54 11.09 73.90 8.09
C GLU A 54 10.65 73.95 9.56
N ALA A 55 10.10 75.07 10.01
CA ALA A 55 9.52 75.19 11.36
C ALA A 55 8.32 74.24 11.58
N SER A 56 7.51 73.99 10.54
CA SER A 56 6.36 73.07 10.60
C SER A 56 6.73 71.59 10.47
N GLN A 57 7.91 71.26 9.93
CA GLN A 57 8.38 69.88 9.78
C GLN A 57 8.63 69.23 11.13
N SER A 58 9.17 69.96 12.10
CA SER A 58 9.46 69.43 13.44
C SER A 58 8.23 68.83 14.15
N PRO A 59 7.10 69.56 14.32
CA PRO A 59 5.90 68.98 14.94
C PRO A 59 5.28 67.85 14.09
N TYR A 60 5.35 67.93 12.77
CA TYR A 60 4.88 66.86 11.89
C TYR A 60 5.72 65.57 12.06
N MET A 61 7.04 65.68 12.06
CA MET A 61 7.95 64.55 12.24
C MET A 61 7.88 63.97 13.66
N ALA A 62 7.61 64.80 14.67
CA ALA A 62 7.34 64.33 16.02
C ALA A 62 6.08 63.44 16.07
N GLN A 63 5.01 63.81 15.35
CA GLN A 63 3.80 63.00 15.23
C GLN A 63 4.07 61.67 14.49
N VAL A 64 4.83 61.72 13.39
CA VAL A 64 5.23 60.51 12.64
C VAL A 64 6.03 59.56 13.52
N THR A 65 6.97 60.08 14.31
CA THR A 65 7.79 59.29 15.23
C THR A 65 6.92 58.64 16.30
N ALA A 66 6.05 59.41 16.93
CA ALA A 66 5.12 58.93 17.95
C ALA A 66 4.16 57.84 17.42
N TYR A 67 3.75 57.90 16.15
CA TYR A 67 2.93 56.85 15.54
C TYR A 67 3.75 55.58 15.22
N ARG A 68 4.97 55.73 14.70
CA ARG A 68 5.86 54.58 14.39
C ARG A 68 6.22 53.77 15.63
N GLU A 69 6.44 54.42 16.77
CA GLU A 69 6.75 53.75 18.04
C GLU A 69 5.62 52.85 18.55
N ARG A 70 4.36 53.13 18.20
CA ARG A 70 3.22 52.27 18.56
C ARG A 70 3.22 50.95 17.79
N SER A 71 3.86 50.91 16.62
CA SER A 71 3.96 49.71 15.78
C SER A 71 5.29 48.98 16.00
N ARG A 72 5.22 47.76 16.55
CA ARG A 72 6.40 46.90 16.70
C ARG A 72 6.50 45.91 15.53
N LYS A 73 7.70 45.76 14.97
CA LYS A 73 7.99 44.70 14.00
C LYS A 73 7.85 43.34 14.66
N LEU A 74 7.15 42.42 13.97
CA LEU A 74 6.98 41.04 14.41
C LEU A 74 8.27 40.25 14.18
N ASP A 75 8.54 39.28 15.05
CA ASP A 75 9.72 38.41 15.01
C ASP A 75 9.34 37.03 14.43
N PRO A 76 9.74 36.70 13.19
CA PRO A 76 9.37 35.42 12.56
C PRO A 76 9.91 34.18 13.29
N SER A 77 10.97 34.32 14.09
CA SER A 77 11.54 33.20 14.86
C SER A 77 10.58 32.67 15.93
N ARG A 78 9.57 33.45 16.30
CA ARG A 78 8.62 33.18 17.38
C ARG A 78 7.24 32.74 16.90
N LEU A 79 7.16 32.01 15.78
CA LEU A 79 5.91 31.59 15.14
C LEU A 79 4.90 30.94 16.12
N ALA A 80 5.33 29.99 16.95
CA ALA A 80 4.42 29.31 17.88
C ALA A 80 4.12 30.12 19.17
N GLN A 81 4.90 31.16 19.46
CA GLN A 81 4.82 31.93 20.71
C GLN A 81 3.97 33.20 20.56
N ASP A 82 4.03 33.88 19.40
CA ASP A 82 3.29 35.11 19.14
C ASP A 82 2.16 34.88 18.11
N PRO A 83 0.89 35.07 18.48
CA PRO A 83 -0.24 34.88 17.57
C PRO A 83 -0.24 35.80 16.35
N ARG A 84 0.34 37.01 16.44
CA ARG A 84 0.41 37.95 15.30
C ARG A 84 1.37 37.46 14.21
N VAL A 85 2.42 36.73 14.61
CA VAL A 85 3.35 36.09 13.68
C VAL A 85 2.66 34.93 12.96
N GLN A 86 1.76 34.21 13.64
CA GLN A 86 0.95 33.16 13.02
C GLN A 86 0.02 33.72 11.94
N ASP A 87 -0.65 34.83 12.22
CA ASP A 87 -1.53 35.49 11.24
C ASP A 87 -0.74 35.96 10.01
N LEU A 88 0.45 36.54 10.22
CA LEU A 88 1.34 37.00 9.15
C LEU A 88 1.79 35.87 8.22
N ALA A 89 2.06 34.67 8.75
CA ALA A 89 2.54 33.52 7.99
C ALA A 89 1.42 32.56 7.53
N ALA A 90 0.18 32.76 7.99
CA ALA A 90 -0.94 31.92 7.60
C ALA A 90 -1.30 32.13 6.13
N LEU A 91 -1.53 31.04 5.38
CA LEU A 91 -1.97 31.10 3.98
C LEU A 91 -3.19 32.02 3.74
N PRO A 92 -4.26 31.99 4.57
CA PRO A 92 -5.38 32.93 4.44
C PRO A 92 -5.12 34.31 5.06
N GLY A 93 -3.96 34.56 5.66
CA GLY A 93 -3.62 35.81 6.36
C GLY A 93 -4.20 35.95 7.78
N VAL A 94 -4.83 34.89 8.29
CA VAL A 94 -5.40 34.83 9.65
C VAL A 94 -5.29 33.41 10.18
N ARG A 95 -4.96 33.23 11.46
CA ARG A 95 -4.93 31.90 12.07
C ARG A 95 -6.34 31.31 12.19
N ARG A 96 -6.39 29.98 12.34
CA ARG A 96 -7.63 29.25 12.61
C ARG A 96 -8.27 29.78 13.91
N SER A 97 -9.54 30.17 13.83
CA SER A 97 -10.31 30.66 14.97
C SER A 97 -10.57 29.56 15.99
N LEU A 98 -10.91 29.95 17.22
CA LEU A 98 -11.39 29.02 18.23
C LEU A 98 -12.67 28.32 17.76
N PRO A 99 -12.91 27.04 18.14
CA PRO A 99 -14.09 26.28 17.68
C PRO A 99 -15.44 26.98 17.92
N THR A 100 -15.58 27.73 19.02
CA THR A 100 -16.82 28.47 19.37
C THR A 100 -17.08 29.70 18.51
N ASN A 101 -16.04 30.23 17.85
CA ASN A 101 -16.14 31.41 16.99
C ASN A 101 -16.42 31.04 15.52
N ILE A 102 -16.45 29.75 15.19
CA ILE A 102 -16.77 29.26 13.87
C ILE A 102 -18.30 29.18 13.76
N LEU A 103 -18.88 30.00 12.88
CA LEU A 103 -20.33 30.11 12.70
C LEU A 103 -20.94 28.85 12.08
N ASP A 104 -20.17 28.14 11.24
CA ASP A 104 -20.60 26.93 10.55
C ASP A 104 -19.63 25.78 10.86
N GLY A 105 -20.10 24.84 11.67
CA GLY A 105 -19.29 23.75 12.21
C GLY A 105 -20.17 22.60 12.71
N GLY A 106 -19.53 21.61 13.34
CA GLY A 106 -20.24 20.45 13.87
C GLY A 106 -20.79 19.55 12.74
N PRO A 107 -22.09 19.19 12.76
CA PRO A 107 -22.64 18.14 11.89
C PRO A 107 -22.59 18.48 10.41
N HIS A 108 -22.62 19.77 10.05
CA HIS A 108 -22.58 20.22 8.65
C HIS A 108 -21.23 19.90 7.98
N VAL A 109 -20.13 19.93 8.75
CA VAL A 109 -18.77 19.71 8.24
C VAL A 109 -18.36 18.22 8.36
N ASN A 110 -19.26 17.34 8.82
CA ASN A 110 -18.97 15.91 8.94
C ASN A 110 -18.63 15.30 7.58
N THR A 111 -17.45 14.70 7.46
CA THR A 111 -16.95 14.04 6.25
C THR A 111 -17.51 12.62 6.07
N ASN A 112 -18.82 12.45 6.24
CA ASN A 112 -19.53 11.17 6.07
C ASN A 112 -19.77 10.80 4.58
N ILE A 113 -19.14 11.52 3.65
CA ILE A 113 -19.15 11.21 2.23
C ILE A 113 -18.45 9.87 1.96
N ILE A 114 -17.37 9.57 2.70
CA ILE A 114 -16.67 8.29 2.62
C ILE A 114 -17.41 7.29 3.52
N ARG A 115 -18.48 6.71 2.97
CA ARG A 115 -19.26 5.66 3.61
C ARG A 115 -19.59 4.56 2.62
N TYR A 116 -19.63 3.33 3.09
CA TYR A 116 -20.04 2.18 2.30
C TYR A 116 -20.82 1.22 3.19
N LYS A 117 -21.66 0.39 2.57
CA LYS A 117 -22.33 -0.71 3.23
C LYS A 117 -21.72 -2.00 2.69
N ARG A 118 -21.32 -2.89 3.59
CA ARG A 118 -20.86 -4.23 3.24
C ARG A 118 -22.02 -5.19 3.36
N ASP A 119 -22.43 -5.75 2.23
CA ASP A 119 -23.32 -6.90 2.22
C ASP A 119 -22.46 -8.16 2.31
N ALA A 120 -22.63 -8.92 3.40
CA ALA A 120 -21.87 -10.14 3.65
C ALA A 120 -22.82 -11.32 3.80
N ASP A 121 -22.57 -12.37 3.03
CA ASP A 121 -23.32 -13.61 3.16
C ASP A 121 -22.95 -14.32 4.47
N PHE A 122 -23.85 -15.18 4.94
CA PHE A 122 -23.70 -15.90 6.21
C PHE A 122 -22.37 -16.66 6.35
N VAL A 123 -21.83 -17.19 5.24
CA VAL A 123 -20.59 -17.97 5.19
C VAL A 123 -19.52 -17.38 4.28
N SER A 124 -19.69 -16.13 3.83
CA SER A 124 -18.69 -15.47 3.00
C SER A 124 -17.37 -15.36 3.78
N THR A 125 -16.32 -15.99 3.26
CA THR A 125 -14.98 -15.90 3.85
C THR A 125 -14.29 -14.61 3.43
N THR A 126 -14.39 -14.23 2.15
CA THR A 126 -13.78 -13.03 1.59
C THR A 126 -14.86 -12.07 1.11
N PRO A 127 -14.86 -10.80 1.55
CA PRO A 127 -15.76 -9.80 1.00
C PRO A 127 -15.34 -9.45 -0.44
N TYR A 128 -16.29 -9.54 -1.37
CA TYR A 128 -16.12 -9.17 -2.79
C TYR A 128 -16.50 -7.71 -3.09
N ASP A 129 -17.04 -6.99 -2.10
CA ASP A 129 -17.53 -5.61 -2.20
C ASP A 129 -16.45 -4.55 -2.47
N GLY A 130 -15.17 -4.95 -2.43
CA GLY A 130 -14.03 -4.04 -2.60
C GLY A 130 -13.80 -3.11 -1.40
N GLY A 131 -14.52 -3.32 -0.28
CA GLY A 131 -14.32 -2.54 0.94
C GLY A 131 -13.00 -2.88 1.64
N PRO A 132 -12.60 -2.08 2.65
CA PRO A 132 -11.37 -2.29 3.39
C PRO A 132 -11.35 -3.66 4.07
N LYS A 133 -10.18 -4.31 4.02
CA LYS A 133 -9.92 -5.58 4.66
C LYS A 133 -9.15 -5.37 5.97
N TYR A 134 -9.47 -6.17 6.97
CA TYR A 134 -8.64 -6.29 8.17
C TYR A 134 -7.30 -6.96 7.83
N ASN A 135 -6.30 -6.75 8.69
CA ASN A 135 -5.02 -7.44 8.62
C ASN A 135 -5.20 -8.94 8.94
N ASP A 136 -4.33 -9.79 8.40
CA ASP A 136 -4.34 -11.27 8.56
C ASP A 136 -4.13 -11.73 10.01
N ASP A 137 -3.64 -10.84 10.88
CA ASP A 137 -3.59 -11.06 12.34
C ASP A 137 -4.98 -11.06 13.00
N VAL A 138 -6.01 -10.56 12.32
CA VAL A 138 -7.40 -10.61 12.77
C VAL A 138 -8.09 -11.83 12.17
N CYS A 139 -8.77 -12.63 13.00
CA CYS A 139 -9.40 -13.88 12.58
C CYS A 139 -10.74 -13.67 11.81
N ILE A 140 -10.74 -12.87 10.74
CA ILE A 140 -11.88 -12.60 9.85
C ILE A 140 -11.38 -12.47 8.39
N ASN A 141 -12.25 -12.29 7.40
CA ASN A 141 -11.86 -12.00 6.01
C ASN A 141 -10.86 -13.01 5.39
N ASN A 142 -11.16 -14.31 5.48
CA ASN A 142 -10.34 -15.38 4.90
C ASN A 142 -8.90 -15.49 5.48
N TRP A 143 -8.70 -15.00 6.70
CA TRP A 143 -7.42 -15.06 7.42
C TRP A 143 -6.75 -16.45 7.45
N VAL A 144 -7.52 -17.54 7.36
CA VAL A 144 -6.97 -18.91 7.38
C VAL A 144 -6.08 -19.17 6.16
N GLN A 145 -6.50 -18.71 4.98
CA GLN A 145 -5.71 -18.86 3.76
C GLN A 145 -4.47 -17.96 3.83
N GLU A 146 -4.64 -16.70 4.24
CA GLU A 146 -3.56 -15.71 4.31
C GLU A 146 -2.48 -16.11 5.32
N ARG A 147 -2.85 -16.58 6.52
CA ARG A 147 -1.88 -17.04 7.53
C ARG A 147 -1.12 -18.30 7.14
N ARG A 148 -1.66 -19.09 6.22
CA ARG A 148 -1.03 -20.31 5.69
C ARG A 148 -0.26 -20.04 4.41
N ASP A 149 -0.19 -18.79 3.96
CA ASP A 149 0.64 -18.42 2.84
C ASP A 149 2.14 -18.42 3.22
N ARG A 150 2.98 -18.73 2.23
CA ARG A 150 4.44 -18.79 2.38
C ARG A 150 5.04 -17.43 2.76
N THR A 151 4.45 -16.33 2.30
CA THR A 151 5.01 -14.99 2.49
C THR A 151 4.48 -14.29 3.74
N TYR A 152 3.51 -14.88 4.42
CA TYR A 152 2.97 -14.34 5.66
C TYR A 152 3.98 -14.45 6.81
N LYS A 153 4.01 -13.41 7.65
CA LYS A 153 4.93 -13.32 8.78
C LYS A 153 4.20 -12.74 9.99
N SER A 154 4.03 -13.57 11.02
CA SER A 154 3.62 -13.12 12.35
C SER A 154 4.81 -12.53 13.10
N GLY A 155 4.60 -11.38 13.77
CA GLY A 155 5.60 -10.82 14.69
C GLY A 155 5.69 -11.52 16.03
N PHE A 156 4.74 -12.42 16.34
CA PHE A 156 4.73 -13.21 17.57
C PHE A 156 5.09 -14.67 17.31
N HIS A 157 5.71 -15.31 18.31
CA HIS A 157 6.01 -16.74 18.27
C HIS A 157 4.74 -17.62 18.21
N PRO A 158 4.78 -18.76 17.51
CA PRO A 158 3.65 -19.71 17.43
C PRO A 158 3.32 -20.32 18.80
N ARG A 159 2.07 -20.73 19.01
CA ARG A 159 1.54 -21.12 20.34
C ARG A 159 2.22 -22.36 20.91
N GLU A 160 2.68 -23.26 20.05
CA GLU A 160 3.33 -24.53 20.37
C GLU A 160 4.64 -24.33 21.13
N ILE A 161 5.34 -23.20 20.90
CA ILE A 161 6.64 -22.90 21.53
C ILE A 161 6.58 -21.79 22.59
N ARG A 162 5.39 -21.20 22.82
CA ARG A 162 5.21 -20.19 23.87
C ARG A 162 5.41 -20.80 25.26
N ARG A 163 6.07 -20.05 26.14
CA ARG A 163 6.31 -20.42 27.54
C ARG A 163 5.89 -19.25 28.44
N SER A 164 4.62 -19.21 28.83
CA SER A 164 4.09 -18.21 29.76
C SER A 164 2.76 -18.65 30.35
N GLY A 165 2.48 -18.31 31.61
CA GLY A 165 1.15 -18.53 32.21
C GLY A 165 0.10 -17.45 31.89
N ARG A 166 0.49 -16.37 31.20
CA ARG A 166 -0.40 -15.26 30.83
C ARG A 166 -0.90 -15.43 29.39
N PHE A 167 -2.18 -15.11 29.16
CA PHE A 167 -2.85 -15.19 27.85
C PHE A 167 -2.96 -16.59 27.23
N ASP A 168 -2.79 -17.64 28.04
CA ASP A 168 -3.07 -19.00 27.61
C ASP A 168 -4.58 -19.27 27.60
N THR A 169 -5.07 -19.83 26.49
CA THR A 169 -6.42 -20.38 26.42
C THR A 169 -6.49 -21.71 27.19
N GLU A 170 -7.67 -22.10 27.66
CA GLU A 170 -7.85 -23.39 28.35
C GLU A 170 -7.31 -24.55 27.52
N TYR A 171 -7.63 -24.58 26.22
CA TYR A 171 -7.12 -25.60 25.31
C TYR A 171 -5.59 -25.56 25.21
N SER A 172 -4.99 -24.39 24.97
CA SER A 172 -3.54 -24.29 24.80
C SER A 172 -2.74 -24.57 26.08
N ALA A 173 -3.34 -24.43 27.25
CA ALA A 173 -2.72 -24.80 28.53
C ALA A 173 -2.71 -26.32 28.74
N ARG A 174 -3.80 -27.00 28.35
CA ARG A 174 -3.97 -28.46 28.55
C ARG A 174 -3.37 -29.30 27.43
N PHE A 175 -3.42 -28.83 26.20
CA PHE A 175 -2.97 -29.55 25.01
C PHE A 175 -1.66 -28.96 24.51
N LYS A 176 -0.54 -29.50 25.02
CA LYS A 176 0.81 -29.25 24.52
C LYS A 176 1.32 -30.49 23.77
N PRO A 177 2.29 -30.34 22.85
CA PRO A 177 2.91 -31.50 22.22
C PRO A 177 3.53 -32.41 23.28
N SER A 178 3.17 -33.69 23.27
CA SER A 178 3.56 -34.67 24.30
C SER A 178 4.98 -35.18 24.13
N ASP A 179 5.48 -35.23 22.89
CA ASP A 179 6.81 -35.75 22.55
C ASP A 179 7.86 -34.62 22.56
N PRO A 180 8.87 -34.67 23.46
CA PRO A 180 9.95 -33.69 23.48
C PRO A 180 10.77 -33.67 22.19
N GLU A 181 10.98 -34.82 21.54
CA GLU A 181 11.77 -34.91 20.30
C GLU A 181 11.08 -34.15 19.17
N TYR A 182 9.75 -34.29 19.06
CA TYR A 182 8.92 -33.46 18.19
C TYR A 182 9.08 -31.96 18.48
N VAL A 183 9.04 -31.54 19.75
CA VAL A 183 9.23 -30.12 20.12
C VAL A 183 10.60 -29.62 19.68
N HIS A 184 11.66 -30.40 19.88
CA HIS A 184 13.01 -30.06 19.41
C HIS A 184 13.07 -29.87 17.90
N ARG A 185 12.45 -30.77 17.11
CA ARG A 185 12.36 -30.63 15.65
C ARG A 185 11.62 -29.36 15.22
N VAL A 186 10.50 -29.05 15.87
CA VAL A 186 9.71 -27.84 15.57
C VAL A 186 10.49 -26.57 15.90
N VAL A 187 11.17 -26.54 17.05
CA VAL A 187 11.96 -25.38 17.49
C VAL A 187 13.16 -25.16 16.56
N ALA A 188 13.86 -26.24 16.16
CA ALA A 188 14.96 -26.15 15.20
C ALA A 188 14.48 -25.59 13.86
N ALA A 189 13.46 -26.22 13.26
CA ALA A 189 12.89 -25.77 11.99
C ALA A 189 12.38 -24.32 12.05
N TYR A 190 11.78 -23.90 13.17
CA TYR A 190 11.31 -22.53 13.35
C TYR A 190 12.46 -21.52 13.47
N THR A 191 13.51 -21.88 14.21
CA THR A 191 14.64 -20.98 14.49
C THR A 191 15.52 -20.78 13.26
N ASP A 192 15.75 -21.84 12.49
CA ASP A 192 16.66 -21.83 11.33
C ASP A 192 16.05 -21.13 10.11
N GLY A 193 14.72 -21.06 10.01
CA GLY A 193 14.02 -20.42 8.90
C GLY A 193 13.13 -19.25 9.35
N PRO A 194 11.86 -19.51 9.69
CA PRO A 194 10.82 -18.50 9.77
C PRO A 194 10.99 -17.51 10.92
N ARG A 195 11.80 -17.75 11.96
CA ARG A 195 11.93 -16.84 13.11
C ARG A 195 12.47 -15.47 12.72
N PHE A 196 13.56 -15.43 11.95
CA PHE A 196 14.27 -14.20 11.60
C PHE A 196 14.10 -13.79 10.12
N SER A 197 13.42 -14.60 9.31
CA SER A 197 13.07 -14.21 7.95
C SER A 197 12.07 -13.04 7.95
N GLY A 198 12.32 -12.04 7.10
CA GLY A 198 11.34 -10.97 6.83
C GLY A 198 11.12 -9.97 7.96
N LEU A 199 12.05 -9.83 8.91
CA LEU A 199 11.90 -8.88 10.03
C LEU A 199 11.77 -7.41 9.60
N HIS A 200 12.31 -7.04 8.44
CA HIS A 200 12.21 -5.68 7.89
C HIS A 200 10.76 -5.26 7.59
N ARG A 201 9.82 -6.22 7.49
CA ARG A 201 8.39 -5.96 7.28
C ARG A 201 7.62 -5.74 8.58
N ILE A 202 8.22 -6.03 9.74
CA ILE A 202 7.54 -5.93 11.02
C ILE A 202 7.64 -4.50 11.53
N GLY A 203 6.49 -3.84 11.65
CA GLY A 203 6.41 -2.49 12.20
C GLY A 203 6.62 -2.42 13.71
N PRO A 204 6.63 -1.22 14.30
CA PRO A 204 6.87 -1.02 15.73
C PRO A 204 5.81 -1.65 16.64
N THR A 205 4.62 -1.94 16.11
CA THR A 205 3.53 -2.61 16.82
C THR A 205 3.67 -4.14 16.85
N GLY A 206 4.66 -4.70 16.14
CA GLY A 206 4.82 -6.14 15.98
C GLY A 206 3.90 -6.76 14.92
N ILE A 207 3.13 -5.94 14.19
CA ILE A 207 2.31 -6.38 13.04
C ILE A 207 3.12 -6.19 11.77
N ALA A 208 3.10 -7.17 10.88
CA ALA A 208 3.78 -7.08 9.59
C ALA A 208 2.96 -6.30 8.58
N ASP A 209 3.63 -5.43 7.82
CA ASP A 209 3.01 -4.74 6.70
C ASP A 209 2.76 -5.72 5.54
N PRO A 210 1.59 -5.61 4.86
CA PRO A 210 1.30 -6.44 3.70
C PRO A 210 2.27 -6.10 2.55
N VAL A 211 2.56 -7.09 1.71
CA VAL A 211 3.39 -6.88 0.52
C VAL A 211 2.56 -6.15 -0.53
N PHE A 212 2.91 -4.92 -0.84
CA PHE A 212 2.26 -4.15 -1.90
C PHE A 212 2.95 -4.41 -3.24
N PRO A 213 2.26 -4.97 -4.24
CA PRO A 213 2.82 -5.12 -5.58
C PRO A 213 3.04 -3.73 -6.19
N LYS A 214 4.23 -3.51 -6.76
CA LYS A 214 4.62 -2.24 -7.37
C LYS A 214 4.40 -2.23 -8.88
N ASN A 215 4.55 -3.40 -9.52
CA ASN A 215 4.47 -3.54 -10.96
C ASN A 215 3.33 -4.48 -11.38
N ALA A 216 2.76 -4.25 -12.57
CA ALA A 216 1.65 -5.07 -13.09
C ALA A 216 2.00 -6.55 -13.31
N ALA A 217 3.28 -6.86 -13.55
CA ALA A 217 3.77 -8.22 -13.72
C ALA A 217 4.27 -8.87 -12.42
N GLU A 218 4.32 -8.11 -11.32
CA GLU A 218 4.78 -8.63 -10.03
C GLU A 218 3.72 -9.57 -9.45
N THR A 219 4.12 -10.80 -9.16
CA THR A 219 3.26 -11.80 -8.52
C THR A 219 3.61 -11.87 -7.05
N SER A 220 2.60 -11.98 -6.18
CA SER A 220 2.81 -12.12 -4.73
C SER A 220 3.51 -13.43 -4.35
N GLY A 221 3.48 -14.42 -5.25
CA GLY A 221 4.07 -15.73 -5.06
C GLY A 221 3.62 -16.70 -6.15
N GLN A 222 4.04 -17.95 -6.01
CA GLN A 222 3.67 -19.04 -6.90
C GLN A 222 2.36 -19.71 -6.44
N HIS A 223 1.28 -19.52 -7.19
CA HIS A 223 -0.07 -19.98 -6.81
C HIS A 223 -0.55 -21.24 -7.55
N LEU A 224 -0.20 -21.38 -8.84
CA LEU A 224 -0.67 -22.49 -9.69
C LEU A 224 0.16 -23.76 -9.52
N PHE A 225 1.48 -23.63 -9.68
CA PHE A 225 2.41 -24.72 -9.37
C PHE A 225 2.84 -24.59 -7.91
N TYR A 226 1.92 -24.84 -6.98
CA TYR A 226 2.21 -24.86 -5.53
C TYR A 226 3.09 -26.06 -5.13
N VAL A 227 3.71 -26.74 -6.12
CA VAL A 227 4.63 -27.85 -5.93
C VAL A 227 5.58 -27.45 -4.84
N LYS A 228 5.41 -28.15 -3.73
CA LYS A 228 6.20 -28.02 -2.54
C LYS A 228 7.67 -28.13 -2.96
N ASP A 229 8.56 -27.27 -2.44
CA ASP A 229 9.99 -27.13 -2.85
C ASP A 229 10.77 -28.44 -2.61
N GLY A 230 10.44 -29.50 -3.34
CA GLY A 230 10.82 -30.88 -3.07
C GLY A 230 10.26 -31.46 -1.77
N PHE A 231 11.03 -32.39 -1.23
CA PHE A 231 10.75 -33.12 0.00
C PHE A 231 11.50 -32.48 1.18
N GLY A 232 10.84 -32.36 2.34
CA GLY A 232 11.49 -31.76 3.51
C GLY A 232 10.59 -31.58 4.72
N GLY A 233 11.11 -30.87 5.73
CA GLY A 233 10.44 -30.68 7.01
C GLY A 233 9.48 -29.48 7.06
N ALA A 234 9.63 -28.49 6.17
CA ALA A 234 8.81 -27.29 6.17
C ALA A 234 7.37 -27.58 5.68
N PRO A 235 6.34 -26.82 6.12
CA PRO A 235 4.97 -26.99 5.64
C PRO A 235 4.82 -26.88 4.11
N ASN A 236 5.64 -26.01 3.51
CA ASN A 236 5.70 -25.76 2.07
C ASN A 236 6.51 -26.82 1.31
N GLN A 237 6.98 -27.89 1.98
CA GLN A 237 7.68 -29.05 1.42
C GLN A 237 6.85 -30.34 1.60
N ASP A 238 7.04 -31.33 0.73
CA ASP A 238 6.34 -32.62 0.82
C ASP A 238 6.94 -33.45 1.96
N HIS A 239 6.09 -33.95 2.85
CA HIS A 239 6.49 -34.81 3.98
C HIS A 239 6.49 -36.31 3.63
N THR A 240 6.50 -36.64 2.34
CA THR A 240 6.46 -38.02 1.84
C THR A 240 7.75 -38.74 2.21
N THR A 241 7.61 -39.89 2.88
CA THR A 241 8.76 -40.74 3.24
C THR A 241 9.36 -41.40 2.00
N GLU A 242 10.66 -41.70 2.04
CA GLU A 242 11.41 -42.24 0.89
C GLU A 242 10.78 -43.50 0.30
N GLY A 243 10.32 -44.43 1.14
CA GLY A 243 9.70 -45.69 0.70
C GLY A 243 8.36 -45.52 -0.02
N LYS A 244 7.72 -44.35 0.07
CA LYS A 244 6.41 -44.05 -0.52
C LYS A 244 6.46 -43.07 -1.69
N ARG A 245 7.65 -42.64 -2.12
CA ARG A 245 7.76 -41.69 -3.23
C ARG A 245 7.20 -42.27 -4.53
N GLY A 246 6.48 -41.42 -5.26
CA GLY A 246 5.84 -41.73 -6.56
C GLY A 246 4.72 -42.77 -6.51
N ALA A 247 4.24 -43.14 -5.32
CA ALA A 247 3.07 -43.98 -5.18
C ALA A 247 1.79 -43.21 -5.53
N PHE A 248 0.81 -43.88 -6.16
CA PHE A 248 -0.38 -43.20 -6.69
C PHE A 248 -1.30 -42.58 -5.62
N TRP A 249 -1.27 -43.11 -4.38
CA TRP A 249 -2.11 -42.64 -3.28
C TRP A 249 -1.45 -41.57 -2.41
N VAL A 250 -0.14 -41.31 -2.62
CA VAL A 250 0.64 -40.33 -1.85
C VAL A 250 1.67 -39.66 -2.74
N GLY A 251 1.48 -38.36 -2.99
CA GLY A 251 2.47 -37.55 -3.68
C GLY A 251 1.88 -36.23 -4.18
N THR A 252 2.56 -35.13 -3.86
CA THR A 252 2.24 -33.79 -4.39
C THR A 252 3.45 -33.13 -5.06
N ALA A 253 4.65 -33.65 -4.83
CA ALA A 253 5.89 -33.31 -5.50
C ALA A 253 6.34 -34.39 -6.52
N PRO A 254 7.05 -33.99 -7.59
CA PRO A 254 7.59 -34.94 -8.57
C PRO A 254 8.64 -35.85 -7.93
N HIS A 255 8.54 -37.17 -8.17
CA HIS A 255 9.50 -38.16 -7.68
C HIS A 255 10.86 -38.05 -8.38
N ALA A 256 10.85 -38.05 -9.71
CA ALA A 256 12.03 -37.94 -10.55
C ALA A 256 11.74 -36.96 -11.70
N PRO A 257 12.14 -35.68 -11.58
CA PRO A 257 11.96 -34.73 -12.67
C PRO A 257 12.81 -35.14 -13.87
N HIS A 258 12.23 -35.05 -15.07
CA HIS A 258 12.88 -35.37 -16.35
C HIS A 258 13.25 -36.84 -16.57
N ASP A 259 12.77 -37.77 -15.73
CA ASP A 259 12.95 -39.20 -16.01
C ASP A 259 11.81 -39.70 -16.90
N THR A 260 12.17 -40.28 -18.04
CA THR A 260 11.17 -40.82 -18.97
C THR A 260 10.88 -42.26 -18.59
N VAL A 261 9.60 -42.64 -18.59
CA VAL A 261 9.15 -43.99 -18.24
C VAL A 261 9.91 -45.07 -19.00
N THR A 262 10.16 -44.88 -20.31
CA THR A 262 10.92 -45.84 -21.12
C THR A 262 12.37 -45.99 -20.63
N HIS A 263 13.05 -44.89 -20.29
CA HIS A 263 14.40 -44.93 -19.73
C HIS A 263 14.44 -45.69 -18.39
N SER A 264 13.49 -45.43 -17.50
CA SER A 264 13.40 -46.16 -16.22
C SER A 264 13.17 -47.67 -16.44
N THR A 265 12.28 -48.05 -17.37
CA THR A 265 12.06 -49.46 -17.70
C THR A 265 13.28 -50.14 -18.34
N MET A 266 14.06 -49.42 -19.15
CA MET A 266 15.30 -49.96 -19.73
C MET A 266 16.39 -50.17 -18.67
N ARG A 267 16.38 -49.39 -17.57
CA ARG A 267 17.22 -49.61 -16.38
C ARG A 267 16.72 -50.77 -15.49
N ALA A 268 15.64 -51.45 -15.89
CA ALA A 268 14.98 -52.50 -15.11
C ALA A 268 14.47 -52.03 -13.73
N GLU A 269 14.15 -50.74 -13.59
CA GLU A 269 13.52 -50.20 -12.39
C GLU A 269 12.01 -50.52 -12.41
N THR A 270 11.46 -50.86 -11.25
CA THR A 270 10.01 -51.06 -11.10
C THR A 270 9.30 -49.71 -11.08
N LEU A 271 8.28 -49.54 -11.92
CA LEU A 271 7.46 -48.32 -11.96
C LEU A 271 6.75 -48.08 -10.62
N GLU A 272 7.13 -47.00 -9.95
CA GLU A 272 6.75 -46.69 -8.58
C GLU A 272 5.25 -46.44 -8.40
N PHE A 273 4.57 -45.91 -9.43
CA PHE A 273 3.12 -45.71 -9.43
C PHE A 273 2.33 -47.02 -9.56
N GLN A 274 2.98 -48.14 -9.92
CA GLN A 274 2.37 -49.46 -9.96
C GLN A 274 2.45 -50.19 -8.61
N ARG A 275 3.17 -49.64 -7.63
CA ARG A 275 3.17 -50.18 -6.27
C ARG A 275 1.74 -50.24 -5.76
N ARG A 276 1.43 -51.27 -4.97
CA ARG A 276 0.07 -51.48 -4.47
C ARG A 276 -0.08 -51.02 -3.02
N CYS A 277 -1.28 -50.57 -2.67
CA CYS A 277 -1.60 -50.10 -1.33
C CYS A 277 -2.75 -50.89 -0.72
N ARG A 278 -2.51 -51.53 0.44
CA ARG A 278 -3.53 -52.32 1.14
C ARG A 278 -4.69 -51.49 1.67
N SER A 279 -4.45 -50.22 2.03
CA SER A 279 -5.48 -49.34 2.58
C SER A 279 -6.36 -48.69 1.51
N GLU A 280 -5.86 -48.53 0.29
CA GLU A 280 -6.54 -47.79 -0.79
C GLU A 280 -7.06 -48.72 -1.91
N ASP A 281 -6.50 -49.93 -2.05
CA ASP A 281 -6.94 -50.93 -3.02
C ASP A 281 -7.19 -52.29 -2.34
N PRO A 282 -8.45 -52.68 -2.07
CA PRO A 282 -8.80 -53.98 -1.49
C PRO A 282 -8.35 -55.17 -2.36
N ARG A 283 -8.22 -55.00 -3.69
CA ARG A 283 -7.76 -56.06 -4.61
C ARG A 283 -6.25 -56.28 -4.52
N SER A 284 -5.51 -55.32 -3.98
CA SER A 284 -4.07 -55.47 -3.75
C SER A 284 -3.74 -56.61 -2.78
N MET A 285 -4.60 -56.89 -1.80
CA MET A 285 -4.41 -58.00 -0.87
C MET A 285 -4.37 -59.37 -1.57
N VAL A 286 -5.23 -59.57 -2.57
CA VAL A 286 -5.32 -60.81 -3.35
C VAL A 286 -4.10 -60.97 -4.27
N LEU A 287 -3.53 -59.86 -4.73
CA LEU A 287 -2.44 -59.86 -5.69
C LEU A 287 -1.04 -59.70 -5.07
N MET A 288 -0.92 -59.33 -3.78
CA MET A 288 0.36 -59.29 -3.05
C MET A 288 0.93 -60.69 -2.73
N SER A 289 0.08 -61.73 -2.76
CA SER A 289 0.50 -63.14 -2.71
C SER A 289 1.04 -63.65 -4.05
N ASN A 290 0.83 -62.92 -5.15
CA ASN A 290 1.47 -63.23 -6.42
C ASN A 290 2.86 -62.58 -6.43
N LYS A 291 3.90 -63.42 -6.50
CA LYS A 291 5.28 -62.99 -6.76
C LYS A 291 5.27 -61.98 -7.93
N PRO A 292 6.09 -60.91 -7.87
CA PRO A 292 6.33 -60.10 -9.07
C PRO A 292 6.69 -61.05 -10.21
N LEU A 293 6.13 -60.81 -11.39
CA LEU A 293 6.50 -61.56 -12.59
C LEU A 293 7.99 -61.33 -12.82
N ILE A 294 8.81 -62.26 -12.32
CA ILE A 294 10.21 -62.39 -12.70
C ILE A 294 10.16 -62.64 -14.21
N HIS A 295 10.90 -61.85 -14.96
CA HIS A 295 10.88 -61.77 -16.43
C HIS A 295 11.31 -63.06 -17.17
N GLU A 296 11.23 -64.23 -16.55
CA GLU A 296 11.83 -65.48 -17.04
C GLU A 296 10.89 -66.68 -16.89
N SER A 297 9.62 -66.54 -17.25
CA SER A 297 8.83 -67.73 -17.57
C SER A 297 8.49 -67.75 -19.05
N GLU A 298 8.72 -68.90 -19.69
CA GLU A 298 8.35 -69.22 -21.09
C GLU A 298 6.88 -68.86 -21.39
N SER A 299 6.01 -68.90 -20.38
CA SER A 299 4.60 -68.52 -20.54
C SER A 299 4.42 -67.02 -20.77
N THR A 300 5.22 -66.15 -20.15
CA THR A 300 5.22 -64.70 -20.43
C THR A 300 5.77 -64.37 -21.81
N GLN A 301 6.72 -65.15 -22.31
CA GLN A 301 7.28 -65.02 -23.65
C GLN A 301 6.26 -65.44 -24.72
N ARG A 302 5.57 -66.57 -24.52
CA ARG A 302 4.43 -66.99 -25.37
C ARG A 302 3.34 -65.95 -25.44
N ILE A 303 2.96 -65.33 -24.32
CA ILE A 303 1.93 -64.28 -24.30
C ILE A 303 2.39 -63.04 -25.07
N ARG A 304 3.69 -62.67 -25.01
CA ARG A 304 4.25 -61.57 -25.78
C ARG A 304 4.26 -61.88 -27.28
N ASP A 305 4.64 -63.10 -27.66
CA ASP A 305 4.69 -63.52 -29.06
C ASP A 305 3.27 -63.67 -29.65
N GLU A 306 2.30 -64.15 -28.87
CA GLU A 306 0.88 -64.14 -29.24
C GLU A 306 0.31 -62.72 -29.32
N LEU A 307 0.73 -61.79 -28.45
CA LEU A 307 0.37 -60.36 -28.52
C LEU A 307 0.97 -59.65 -29.74
N ILE A 308 2.19 -60.01 -30.14
CA ILE A 308 2.81 -59.49 -31.37
C ILE A 308 2.11 -60.07 -32.61
N ALA A 309 1.73 -61.34 -32.59
CA ALA A 309 0.96 -61.98 -33.67
C ALA A 309 -0.48 -61.43 -33.79
N THR A 310 -1.13 -61.08 -32.68
CA THR A 310 -2.49 -60.50 -32.67
C THR A 310 -2.53 -59.00 -32.96
N ASN A 311 -1.40 -58.29 -32.85
CA ASN A 311 -1.27 -56.88 -33.27
C ASN A 311 -1.26 -56.69 -34.81
N ALA A 312 -1.37 -57.76 -35.60
CA ALA A 312 -1.68 -57.66 -37.03
C ALA A 312 -3.18 -57.39 -37.32
N PHE A 313 -4.06 -57.38 -36.31
CA PHE A 313 -5.46 -57.02 -36.47
C PHE A 313 -5.69 -55.51 -36.27
N THR A 314 -6.00 -54.85 -37.37
CA THR A 314 -6.56 -53.50 -37.43
C THR A 314 -7.87 -53.42 -36.64
N ARG A 315 -7.93 -52.59 -35.58
CA ARG A 315 -9.02 -51.61 -35.29
C ARG A 315 -9.06 -51.16 -33.83
N GLY A 316 -9.09 -49.84 -33.66
CA GLY A 316 -10.07 -49.15 -32.82
C GLY A 316 -9.75 -49.05 -31.34
N TRP A 317 -8.84 -48.14 -30.97
CA TRP A 317 -8.84 -47.56 -29.62
C TRP A 317 -10.16 -46.80 -29.43
N ARG A 318 -11.15 -47.44 -28.81
CA ARG A 318 -12.24 -46.73 -28.12
C ARG A 318 -11.69 -46.29 -26.77
N THR A 319 -11.41 -45.00 -26.67
CA THR A 319 -11.18 -44.30 -25.41
C THR A 319 -12.39 -44.49 -24.50
N ILE A 320 -12.16 -44.96 -23.27
CA ILE A 320 -13.16 -45.15 -22.21
C ILE A 320 -13.66 -43.80 -21.65
N TYR A 321 -13.16 -42.67 -22.16
CA TYR A 321 -13.63 -41.32 -21.84
C TYR A 321 -14.40 -40.70 -23.02
N GLN A 322 -15.53 -41.29 -23.37
CA GLN A 322 -16.64 -40.58 -24.02
C GLN A 322 -17.92 -40.86 -23.23
N THR A 323 -17.92 -40.52 -21.95
CA THR A 323 -19.15 -40.00 -21.35
C THR A 323 -19.27 -38.57 -21.85
N GLU A 324 -20.33 -38.26 -22.58
CA GLU A 324 -20.72 -36.91 -22.95
C GLU A 324 -20.56 -35.99 -21.74
N HIS A 325 -19.53 -35.16 -21.74
CA HIS A 325 -19.43 -34.10 -20.76
C HIS A 325 -20.50 -33.08 -21.16
N LYS A 326 -21.69 -33.17 -20.57
CA LYS A 326 -22.65 -32.08 -20.57
C LYS A 326 -22.01 -30.94 -19.78
N ASP A 327 -21.47 -29.99 -20.52
CA ASP A 327 -20.91 -28.76 -19.99
C ASP A 327 -22.05 -27.86 -19.51
N TYR A 328 -22.36 -27.92 -18.20
CA TYR A 328 -23.36 -27.04 -17.58
C TYR A 328 -22.81 -25.63 -17.28
N SER A 329 -21.59 -25.30 -17.74
CA SER A 329 -20.97 -23.99 -17.49
C SER A 329 -21.42 -22.89 -18.47
N ARG A 330 -22.09 -23.25 -19.57
CA ARG A 330 -22.64 -22.29 -20.54
C ARG A 330 -24.13 -22.06 -20.29
N ARG A 331 -24.46 -21.11 -19.42
CA ARG A 331 -25.74 -20.39 -19.58
C ARG A 331 -25.67 -19.63 -20.92
N PRO A 332 -26.62 -19.82 -21.85
CA PRO A 332 -26.70 -18.96 -23.01
C PRO A 332 -26.91 -17.53 -22.53
N ALA A 333 -26.09 -16.62 -23.04
CA ALA A 333 -26.38 -15.19 -22.95
C ALA A 333 -27.72 -14.96 -23.65
N THR A 334 -28.77 -14.74 -22.86
CA THR A 334 -30.01 -14.14 -23.36
C THR A 334 -29.68 -12.69 -23.69
N VAL A 335 -29.47 -12.43 -24.97
CA VAL A 335 -29.61 -11.10 -25.57
C VAL A 335 -30.99 -11.06 -26.20
N ALA A 336 -31.93 -10.45 -25.47
CA ALA A 336 -33.08 -9.65 -25.92
C ALA A 336 -33.81 -9.17 -24.67
#